data_AF-A0A4S4AJ00-F1
#
_entry.id   AF-A0A4S4AJ00-F1
#
_cell.length_a   1.000
_cell.length_b   1.000
_cell.length_c   1.000
_cell.angle_alpha   90.00
_cell.angle_beta   90.00
_cell.angle_gamma   90.00
#
_symmetry.space_group_name_H-M   'P 1'
#
loop_
_entity.id
_entity.type
_entity.pdbx_description
1 polymer ?
#
loop_
_entity_poly.entity_id
_entity_poly.type
_entity_poly.pdbx_seq_one_letter_code
_entity_poly.pdbx_strand_id
1 'polypeptide(L)'
;MTDNLARRPNWAGPAITPPAASGLQAGPVIARCRPQGIAGGRRRPAVRTAMGETRGCPIGCRKISGKLNSTARFGQSNISRSPRMLPSRLPAPPIVGFATNLRRGSRPGCAAVPPACGHATCVPARLIHDPDGSPPLNTTAPSSSHDYQPPQNPCTRCRLREDTLVRGACAPGDACLVVNSGRQIDRFLSRNREYAEACLDDPFWERRAIAVRWAPAEAAVRLIDDPDETVRRAVATRVTGDALLRLARDPDREVRVTVASRLPPELLDRLMGDADYAVRLQVARRLPHGRLPRMAKDPDLVVRKEVARRLPPFALSRMAHDPDPEIRAIAAARMLPDDAAGMLADPAFTVRAAAIAQAPLDAVRALLDDPEPDIRLLAAERCARPPES
;
A
#
# COMPACT_ATOMS: atom_id res chain seq x y z
N MET A 1 -12.35 8.13 57.56
CA MET A 1 -11.25 8.31 58.53
C MET A 1 -10.70 6.93 58.86
N THR A 2 -9.42 6.73 58.54
CA THR A 2 -8.48 5.67 58.98
C THR A 2 -8.90 4.20 58.75
N ASP A 3 -8.45 3.48 57.72
CA ASP A 3 -7.08 3.15 57.25
C ASP A 3 -6.34 2.16 58.17
N ASN A 4 -6.33 0.86 57.79
CA ASN A 4 -5.42 -0.16 58.34
C ASN A 4 -5.46 -1.47 57.52
N LEU A 5 -4.68 -1.57 56.44
CA LEU A 5 -4.33 -2.85 55.80
C LEU A 5 -2.87 -2.83 55.36
N ALA A 6 -2.00 -3.26 56.27
CA ALA A 6 -0.61 -3.61 55.99
C ALA A 6 -0.38 -5.08 56.38
N ARG A 7 0.00 -5.90 55.39
CA ARG A 7 0.98 -7.01 55.48
C ARG A 7 1.02 -7.77 54.15
N ARG A 8 2.04 -7.49 53.35
CA ARG A 8 2.54 -8.38 52.28
C ARG A 8 3.70 -9.20 52.85
N PRO A 9 3.80 -10.52 52.58
CA PRO A 9 5.02 -11.26 52.86
C PRO A 9 6.01 -11.17 51.69
N ASN A 10 7.24 -10.87 52.10
CA ASN A 10 8.48 -10.76 51.33
C ASN A 10 9.05 -12.18 51.10
N TRP A 11 9.36 -12.55 49.85
CA TRP A 11 10.13 -13.76 49.55
C TRP A 11 11.35 -13.36 48.73
N ALA A 12 12.50 -13.38 49.40
CA ALA A 12 13.82 -13.16 48.83
C ALA A 12 14.65 -14.45 48.93
N GLY A 13 15.27 -14.84 47.82
CA GLY A 13 16.48 -15.68 47.75
C GLY A 13 16.40 -16.88 46.79
N PRO A 14 17.54 -17.37 46.22
CA PRO A 14 18.89 -16.79 46.18
C PRO A 14 19.43 -16.56 44.75
N ALA A 15 20.38 -15.63 44.64
CA ALA A 15 21.14 -15.32 43.43
C ALA A 15 22.27 -16.33 43.21
N ILE A 16 22.39 -16.83 41.99
CA ILE A 16 23.48 -17.71 41.54
C ILE A 16 24.66 -16.82 41.08
N THR A 17 25.82 -17.01 41.69
CA THR A 17 27.10 -16.42 41.32
C THR A 17 27.70 -17.12 40.07
N PRO A 18 28.34 -16.38 39.15
CA PRO A 18 29.11 -16.99 38.05
C PRO A 18 30.57 -17.25 38.47
N PRO A 19 31.22 -18.33 37.98
CA PRO A 19 32.65 -18.54 38.22
C PRO A 19 33.50 -17.81 37.17
N ALA A 20 34.65 -17.29 37.63
CA ALA A 20 35.68 -16.67 36.83
C ALA A 20 36.89 -17.60 36.60
N ALA A 21 37.32 -17.61 35.33
CA ALA A 21 38.69 -17.59 34.79
C ALA A 21 39.61 -18.84 34.76
N SER A 22 40.37 -18.86 33.64
CA SER A 22 41.66 -19.51 33.33
C SER A 22 41.55 -20.83 32.55
N GLY A 23 42.23 -21.07 31.43
CA GLY A 23 43.27 -20.37 30.67
C GLY A 23 43.99 -21.37 29.74
N LEU A 24 44.86 -20.85 28.86
CA LEU A 24 45.89 -21.50 28.02
C LEU A 24 45.67 -21.69 26.50
N GLN A 25 46.37 -20.79 25.79
CA GLN A 25 47.40 -21.03 24.74
C GLN A 25 46.99 -21.51 23.34
N ALA A 26 47.19 -20.61 22.36
CA ALA A 26 47.57 -20.97 20.99
C ALA A 26 48.69 -20.02 20.52
N GLY A 27 49.77 -20.63 20.01
CA GLY A 27 51.01 -20.00 19.55
C GLY A 27 50.93 -19.32 18.17
N PRO A 28 52.09 -18.94 17.58
CA PRO A 28 52.23 -17.65 16.91
C PRO A 28 51.95 -17.63 15.40
N VAL A 29 51.63 -16.42 14.95
CA VAL A 29 51.53 -15.94 13.58
C VAL A 29 52.89 -16.03 12.87
N ILE A 30 52.93 -16.70 11.71
CA ILE A 30 54.02 -16.56 10.74
C ILE A 30 53.45 -15.98 9.45
N ALA A 31 53.83 -14.74 9.16
CA ALA A 31 53.63 -14.08 7.89
C ALA A 31 54.64 -14.60 6.86
N ARG A 32 54.19 -14.93 5.64
CA ARG A 32 55.02 -14.89 4.44
C ARG A 32 54.22 -14.45 3.20
N CYS A 33 54.46 -13.22 2.79
CA CYS A 33 54.40 -12.81 1.39
C CYS A 33 55.60 -13.40 0.64
N ARG A 34 55.41 -13.89 -0.60
CA ARG A 34 56.33 -13.70 -1.75
C ARG A 34 55.79 -14.33 -3.07
N PRO A 35 56.39 -14.06 -4.25
CA PRO A 35 55.68 -13.53 -5.41
C PRO A 35 55.86 -14.36 -6.71
N GLN A 36 55.28 -13.85 -7.80
CA GLN A 36 55.71 -13.89 -9.21
C GLN A 36 56.53 -15.09 -9.75
N GLY A 37 56.00 -15.73 -10.80
CA GLY A 37 56.69 -15.69 -12.10
C GLY A 37 56.92 -16.98 -12.91
N ILE A 38 56.26 -17.02 -14.09
CA ILE A 38 56.82 -17.27 -15.45
C ILE A 38 56.85 -18.70 -16.07
N ALA A 39 56.37 -18.70 -17.34
CA ALA A 39 56.60 -19.57 -18.52
C ALA A 39 55.85 -20.91 -18.60
N GLY A 40 55.26 -21.34 -19.73
CA GLY A 40 55.11 -20.86 -21.11
C GLY A 40 54.00 -21.74 -21.75
N GLY A 41 53.24 -21.39 -22.79
CA GLY A 41 53.59 -20.80 -24.07
C GLY A 41 53.24 -21.79 -25.19
N ARG A 42 52.17 -21.53 -25.97
CA ARG A 42 51.99 -21.86 -27.42
C ARG A 42 50.68 -21.23 -27.95
N ARG A 43 50.79 -20.08 -28.64
CA ARG A 43 50.52 -19.80 -30.09
C ARG A 43 49.01 -19.80 -30.46
N ARG A 44 48.32 -18.64 -30.55
CA ARG A 44 48.20 -17.60 -31.64
C ARG A 44 47.17 -17.96 -32.74
N PRO A 45 46.57 -17.00 -33.51
CA PRO A 45 46.29 -15.57 -33.24
C PRO A 45 44.94 -15.01 -33.83
N ALA A 46 44.68 -13.72 -33.52
CA ALA A 46 43.96 -12.67 -34.29
C ALA A 46 42.44 -12.85 -34.57
N VAL A 47 41.57 -11.84 -34.51
CA VAL A 47 41.67 -10.47 -35.04
C VAL A 47 40.86 -9.50 -34.15
N ARG A 48 41.36 -8.27 -34.05
CA ARG A 48 40.79 -7.10 -33.38
C ARG A 48 40.59 -6.03 -34.46
N THR A 49 39.44 -5.36 -34.48
CA THR A 49 39.18 -3.98 -35.00
C THR A 49 37.66 -3.78 -35.00
N ALA A 50 37.05 -2.61 -34.87
CA ALA A 50 37.36 -1.28 -34.36
C ALA A 50 36.05 -0.46 -34.53
N MET A 51 36.00 0.71 -33.90
CA MET A 51 34.89 1.67 -33.89
C MET A 51 34.32 2.08 -35.27
N GLY A 52 33.09 2.61 -35.24
CA GLY A 52 32.56 3.45 -36.31
C GLY A 52 31.15 3.95 -36.01
N GLU A 53 31.03 5.21 -35.57
CA GLU A 53 29.81 6.01 -35.62
C GLU A 53 29.31 6.17 -37.06
N THR A 54 27.99 6.24 -37.28
CA THR A 54 27.36 7.20 -38.21
C THR A 54 25.83 7.14 -38.15
N ARG A 55 25.26 8.32 -38.34
CA ARG A 55 23.82 8.67 -38.34
C ARG A 55 23.10 8.08 -39.55
N GLY A 56 21.79 7.81 -39.42
CA GLY A 56 20.90 7.65 -40.57
C GLY A 56 19.57 6.97 -40.27
N CYS A 57 18.50 7.76 -40.13
CA CYS A 57 17.11 7.33 -40.38
C CYS A 57 16.91 7.25 -41.91
N PRO A 58 16.13 6.31 -42.49
CA PRO A 58 14.71 6.58 -42.71
C PRO A 58 13.75 5.36 -42.67
N ILE A 59 12.50 5.64 -42.28
CA ILE A 59 11.22 5.23 -42.89
C ILE A 59 11.02 3.74 -43.28
N GLY A 60 9.98 3.11 -42.70
CA GLY A 60 9.48 1.83 -43.20
C GLY A 60 8.24 1.26 -42.48
N CYS A 61 7.15 2.03 -42.37
CA CYS A 61 5.84 1.45 -42.05
C CYS A 61 5.34 0.60 -43.23
N ARG A 62 5.09 -0.70 -43.01
CA ARG A 62 4.15 -1.48 -43.84
C ARG A 62 3.05 -2.08 -42.98
N LYS A 63 1.82 -1.68 -43.32
CA LYS A 63 0.57 -2.36 -43.05
C LYS A 63 0.53 -3.67 -43.84
N ILE A 64 0.00 -4.74 -43.25
CA ILE A 64 -0.86 -5.68 -43.99
C ILE A 64 -2.13 -5.90 -43.17
N SER A 65 -3.23 -5.51 -43.81
CA SER A 65 -4.61 -5.74 -43.42
C SER A 65 -5.08 -7.12 -43.90
N GLY A 66 -6.08 -7.70 -43.23
CA GLY A 66 -6.78 -8.90 -43.68
C GLY A 66 -7.50 -9.60 -42.50
N LYS A 67 -8.52 -9.01 -41.87
CA LYS A 67 -9.96 -8.98 -42.25
C LYS A 67 -10.63 -10.36 -42.34
N LEU A 68 -11.69 -10.48 -41.52
CA LEU A 68 -12.95 -11.24 -41.75
C LEU A 68 -12.83 -12.76 -41.53
N ASN A 69 -13.78 -13.47 -40.91
CA ASN A 69 -15.15 -13.13 -40.54
C ASN A 69 -15.76 -14.17 -39.57
N SER A 70 -16.74 -13.72 -38.76
CA SER A 70 -18.01 -14.37 -38.36
C SER A 70 -18.01 -15.81 -37.81
N THR A 71 -18.74 -16.24 -36.78
CA THR A 71 -20.07 -15.89 -36.25
C THR A 71 -20.28 -16.82 -35.02
N ALA A 72 -20.60 -16.33 -33.82
CA ALA A 72 -21.95 -16.07 -33.27
C ALA A 72 -22.58 -17.24 -32.47
N ARG A 73 -22.82 -16.99 -31.17
CA ARG A 73 -24.08 -17.09 -30.36
C ARG A 73 -23.76 -17.45 -28.90
N PHE A 74 -24.01 -16.53 -27.95
CA PHE A 74 -25.27 -16.26 -27.20
C PHE A 74 -25.66 -17.41 -26.26
N GLY A 75 -25.95 -17.21 -24.97
CA GLY A 75 -26.05 -15.97 -24.20
C GLY A 75 -26.31 -16.21 -22.71
N GLN A 76 -26.32 -15.11 -21.94
CA GLN A 76 -26.91 -15.03 -20.61
C GLN A 76 -27.90 -13.86 -20.57
N SER A 77 -29.05 -14.16 -19.99
CA SER A 77 -30.27 -13.38 -19.76
C SER A 77 -30.04 -12.22 -18.77
N ASN A 78 -30.37 -10.99 -19.14
CA ASN A 78 -31.61 -10.25 -18.83
C ASN A 78 -31.82 -9.85 -17.36
N ILE A 79 -31.61 -8.56 -17.05
CA ILE A 79 -32.49 -7.75 -16.19
C ILE A 79 -32.70 -6.37 -16.86
N SER A 80 -33.89 -5.84 -16.62
CA SER A 80 -34.78 -5.00 -17.42
C SER A 80 -34.44 -3.51 -17.57
N ARG A 81 -34.92 -2.99 -18.72
CA ARG A 81 -34.94 -1.59 -19.18
C ARG A 81 -36.14 -0.80 -18.61
N SER A 82 -35.98 0.52 -18.52
CA SER A 82 -37.01 1.51 -18.90
C SER A 82 -36.40 2.57 -19.83
N PRO A 83 -37.16 3.16 -20.78
CA PRO A 83 -36.61 3.78 -21.99
C PRO A 83 -36.48 5.32 -21.92
N ARG A 84 -35.44 5.84 -22.60
CA ARG A 84 -35.33 7.24 -23.07
C ARG A 84 -35.88 7.35 -24.48
N MET A 85 -36.69 8.38 -24.75
CA MET A 85 -36.95 8.88 -26.12
C MET A 85 -36.03 10.08 -26.44
N LEU A 86 -35.69 10.17 -27.73
CA LEU A 86 -34.73 11.04 -28.41
C LEU A 86 -35.37 12.36 -28.92
N PRO A 87 -34.62 13.29 -29.55
CA PRO A 87 -34.77 14.73 -29.40
C PRO A 87 -35.41 15.44 -30.61
N SER A 88 -35.74 16.71 -30.42
CA SER A 88 -36.16 17.67 -31.44
C SER A 88 -35.19 18.86 -31.54
N ARG A 89 -35.21 19.48 -32.73
CA ARG A 89 -34.19 20.31 -33.39
C ARG A 89 -34.30 21.81 -33.03
N LEU A 90 -33.13 22.50 -32.98
CA LEU A 90 -32.71 23.87 -33.46
C LEU A 90 -33.68 25.09 -33.32
N PRO A 91 -33.23 26.38 -33.37
CA PRO A 91 -32.01 26.92 -34.03
C PRO A 91 -31.23 28.04 -33.29
N ALA A 92 -30.12 28.45 -33.92
CA ALA A 92 -29.15 29.49 -33.52
C ALA A 92 -29.58 30.94 -33.87
N PRO A 93 -28.98 31.97 -33.24
CA PRO A 93 -29.07 33.37 -33.68
C PRO A 93 -27.82 33.84 -34.49
N PRO A 94 -27.92 34.96 -35.23
CA PRO A 94 -27.14 35.20 -36.45
C PRO A 94 -25.81 35.94 -36.24
N ILE A 95 -24.91 35.69 -37.19
CA ILE A 95 -23.69 36.44 -37.50
C ILE A 95 -24.09 37.63 -38.38
N VAL A 96 -23.75 38.85 -37.97
CA VAL A 96 -23.75 40.03 -38.85
C VAL A 96 -22.30 40.47 -39.03
N GLY A 97 -21.80 40.33 -40.25
CA GLY A 97 -20.57 40.95 -40.69
C GLY A 97 -20.86 42.31 -41.33
N PHE A 98 -20.03 43.30 -41.02
CA PHE A 98 -19.83 44.46 -41.89
C PHE A 98 -18.32 44.76 -41.95
N ALA A 99 -17.79 44.70 -43.16
CA ALA A 99 -16.50 45.28 -43.52
C ALA A 99 -16.72 46.74 -43.93
N THR A 100 -15.82 47.65 -43.58
CA THR A 100 -14.99 48.43 -44.54
C THR A 100 -14.22 49.57 -43.88
N ASN A 101 -13.06 49.85 -44.49
CA ASN A 101 -12.29 51.09 -44.56
C ASN A 101 -11.13 51.37 -43.58
N LEU A 102 -9.94 51.10 -44.13
CA LEU A 102 -8.67 51.80 -43.95
C LEU A 102 -8.82 53.34 -43.78
N ARG A 103 -8.13 53.90 -42.78
CA ARG A 103 -7.33 55.14 -42.92
C ARG A 103 -6.08 55.10 -42.03
N ARG A 104 -5.02 55.73 -42.56
CA ARG A 104 -3.64 55.82 -42.07
C ARG A 104 -3.48 56.83 -40.91
N GLY A 105 -2.40 56.64 -40.16
CA GLY A 105 -1.73 57.63 -39.30
C GLY A 105 -1.99 57.39 -37.81
N SER A 106 -1.04 57.43 -36.87
CA SER A 106 0.38 57.78 -36.85
C SER A 106 0.97 57.21 -35.55
N ARG A 107 2.25 56.81 -35.53
CA ARG A 107 3.02 56.55 -34.29
C ARG A 107 3.19 57.88 -33.51
N PRO A 108 3.25 57.87 -32.16
CA PRO A 108 4.46 57.50 -31.38
C PRO A 108 4.08 56.62 -30.16
N GLY A 109 4.95 55.93 -29.44
CA GLY A 109 6.38 56.03 -29.22
C GLY A 109 6.81 54.79 -28.42
N CYS A 110 8.07 54.41 -28.59
CA CYS A 110 8.68 53.27 -27.93
C CYS A 110 8.78 53.52 -26.42
N ALA A 111 8.11 52.69 -25.62
CA ALA A 111 8.48 52.43 -24.24
C ALA A 111 8.97 50.98 -24.17
N ALA A 112 10.19 50.83 -23.67
CA ALA A 112 10.93 49.58 -23.61
C ALA A 112 10.17 48.49 -22.85
N VAL A 113 10.02 47.34 -23.49
CA VAL A 113 9.70 46.06 -22.84
C VAL A 113 11.01 45.56 -22.19
N PRO A 114 11.09 45.37 -20.86
CA PRO A 114 12.20 44.63 -20.29
C PRO A 114 12.01 43.12 -20.58
N PRO A 115 13.07 42.36 -20.88
CA PRO A 115 12.97 40.92 -21.03
C PRO A 115 12.92 40.29 -19.64
N ALA A 116 11.74 39.94 -19.15
CA ALA A 116 11.62 39.13 -17.94
C ALA A 116 11.46 37.67 -18.34
N CYS A 117 12.53 36.92 -18.07
CA CYS A 117 12.73 35.53 -18.39
C CYS A 117 11.59 34.63 -17.93
N GLY A 118 11.23 33.66 -18.76
CA GLY A 118 10.37 32.56 -18.38
C GLY A 118 11.00 31.72 -17.27
N HIS A 119 10.41 31.77 -16.09
CA HIS A 119 10.38 30.65 -15.16
C HIS A 119 8.94 30.54 -14.64
N ALA A 120 8.23 29.54 -15.16
CA ALA A 120 7.17 28.92 -14.39
C ALA A 120 7.80 28.37 -13.09
N THR A 121 7.05 28.41 -11.99
CA THR A 121 7.37 27.82 -10.66
C THR A 121 8.25 28.64 -9.71
N CYS A 122 7.78 29.83 -9.33
CA CYS A 122 7.97 30.31 -7.96
C CYS A 122 6.59 30.37 -7.28
N VAL A 123 6.14 29.24 -6.76
CA VAL A 123 5.04 29.17 -5.79
C VAL A 123 5.65 29.70 -4.48
N PRO A 124 5.39 30.95 -4.05
CA PRO A 124 6.10 31.49 -2.89
C PRO A 124 5.78 30.66 -1.65
N ALA A 125 6.80 30.37 -0.84
CA ALA A 125 6.72 29.56 0.40
C ALA A 125 5.85 30.17 1.53
N ARG A 126 4.93 31.08 1.19
CA ARG A 126 3.99 31.76 2.10
C ARG A 126 2.62 31.96 1.43
N LEU A 127 2.07 30.92 0.82
CA LEU A 127 0.76 31.01 0.14
C LEU A 127 -0.44 30.93 1.08
N ILE A 128 -0.24 30.60 2.36
CA ILE A 128 -1.34 30.23 3.26
C ILE A 128 -1.41 31.14 4.51
N HIS A 129 -0.49 32.10 4.65
CA HIS A 129 -0.45 33.03 5.78
C HIS A 129 -0.49 34.50 5.35
N ASP A 130 -1.36 35.26 6.02
CA ASP A 130 -1.51 36.71 5.87
C ASP A 130 -0.17 37.42 6.15
N PRO A 131 0.14 38.54 5.45
CA PRO A 131 1.37 39.30 5.67
C PRO A 131 1.29 40.20 6.90
N ASP A 132 0.08 40.54 7.35
CA ASP A 132 -0.16 41.15 8.65
C ASP A 132 -0.14 40.01 9.65
N GLY A 133 0.79 40.01 10.60
CA GLY A 133 1.03 38.95 11.60
C GLY A 133 -0.13 38.66 12.57
N SER A 134 -1.37 38.85 12.14
CA SER A 134 -2.55 38.29 12.77
C SER A 134 -2.55 36.78 12.51
N PRO A 135 -2.61 35.96 13.57
CA PRO A 135 -2.86 34.54 13.42
C PRO A 135 -4.13 34.36 12.57
N PRO A 136 -4.22 33.37 11.65
CA PRO A 136 -5.50 33.06 11.03
C PRO A 136 -6.54 32.90 12.14
N LEU A 137 -7.79 33.28 11.85
CA LEU A 137 -8.95 33.28 12.77
C LEU A 137 -9.29 31.92 13.41
N ASN A 138 -8.35 30.97 13.47
CA ASN A 138 -8.42 29.75 14.25
C ASN A 138 -7.01 29.21 14.58
N THR A 139 -6.21 29.95 15.37
CA THR A 139 -4.85 29.52 15.79
C THR A 139 -4.85 28.67 17.06
N THR A 140 -6.01 28.39 17.63
CA THR A 140 -6.19 27.17 18.40
C THR A 140 -6.26 26.03 17.40
N ALA A 141 -5.22 25.20 17.33
CA ALA A 141 -5.31 23.90 16.70
C ALA A 141 -6.53 23.19 17.31
N PRO A 142 -7.63 22.98 16.55
CA PRO A 142 -8.77 22.30 17.12
C PRO A 142 -8.35 20.85 17.30
N SER A 143 -8.20 20.43 18.56
CA SER A 143 -7.96 19.03 18.94
C SER A 143 -9.15 18.11 18.67
N SER A 144 -10.18 18.61 17.96
CA SER A 144 -11.34 17.87 17.52
C SER A 144 -11.92 18.49 16.24
N SER A 145 -12.09 17.68 15.21
CA SER A 145 -12.63 18.05 13.89
C SER A 145 -14.12 18.45 13.90
N HIS A 146 -14.76 18.57 15.05
CA HIS A 146 -16.23 18.63 15.16
C HIS A 146 -16.82 20.05 15.11
N ASP A 147 -16.03 21.10 15.38
CA ASP A 147 -16.57 22.47 15.50
C ASP A 147 -16.08 23.45 14.42
N TYR A 148 -15.34 22.97 13.40
CA TYR A 148 -14.90 23.84 12.30
C TYR A 148 -16.06 24.13 11.33
N GLN A 149 -16.56 25.37 11.35
CA GLN A 149 -17.41 25.89 10.30
C GLN A 149 -16.58 26.66 9.26
N PRO A 150 -16.60 26.28 7.98
CA PRO A 150 -15.86 27.01 6.96
C PRO A 150 -16.43 28.42 6.80
N PRO A 151 -15.57 29.43 6.55
CA PRO A 151 -16.03 30.80 6.31
C PRO A 151 -16.96 30.86 5.09
N GLN A 152 -18.00 31.69 5.16
CA GLN A 152 -19.00 31.81 4.09
C GLN A 152 -18.40 32.23 2.74
N ASN A 153 -17.32 33.04 2.75
CA ASN A 153 -16.60 33.40 1.53
C ASN A 153 -15.08 33.40 1.77
N PRO A 154 -14.39 32.27 1.56
CA PRO A 154 -12.94 32.17 1.73
C PRO A 154 -12.16 32.96 0.67
N CYS A 155 -12.80 33.42 -0.41
CA CYS A 155 -12.10 34.04 -1.54
C CYS A 155 -11.74 35.50 -1.31
N THR A 156 -12.43 36.22 -0.41
CA THR A 156 -12.28 37.68 -0.25
C THR A 156 -10.84 38.13 0.03
N ARG A 157 -10.06 37.30 0.75
CA ARG A 157 -8.65 37.56 1.09
C ARG A 157 -7.69 36.47 0.56
N CYS A 158 -8.18 35.57 -0.27
CA CYS A 158 -7.36 34.47 -0.78
C CYS A 158 -6.43 34.97 -1.88
N ARG A 159 -5.11 34.83 -1.69
CA ARG A 159 -4.09 35.18 -2.69
C ARG A 159 -4.21 34.39 -3.99
N LEU A 160 -4.85 33.22 -3.95
CA LEU A 160 -5.07 32.37 -5.12
C LEU A 160 -6.27 32.82 -5.96
N ARG A 161 -7.07 33.78 -5.47
CA ARG A 161 -8.27 34.28 -6.16
C ARG A 161 -7.97 34.82 -7.56
N GLU A 162 -6.90 35.58 -7.72
CA GLU A 162 -6.60 36.25 -8.99
C GLU A 162 -6.08 35.29 -10.06
N ASP A 163 -5.71 34.06 -9.67
CA ASP A 163 -5.15 33.05 -10.55
C ASP A 163 -6.05 31.80 -10.65
N THR A 164 -6.10 30.98 -9.60
CA THR A 164 -6.78 29.68 -9.65
C THR A 164 -8.30 29.82 -9.73
N LEU A 165 -8.89 30.85 -9.12
CA LEU A 165 -10.34 31.07 -9.20
C LEU A 165 -10.73 31.59 -10.59
N VAL A 166 -9.97 32.53 -11.15
CA VAL A 166 -10.22 33.08 -12.49
C VAL A 166 -10.15 31.99 -13.56
N ARG A 167 -9.22 31.05 -13.44
CA ARG A 167 -9.09 29.90 -14.35
C ARG A 167 -10.06 28.74 -14.05
N GLY A 168 -10.92 28.86 -13.04
CA GLY A 168 -11.89 27.83 -12.65
C GLY A 168 -11.26 26.58 -12.01
N ALA A 169 -10.00 26.66 -11.56
CA ALA A 169 -9.28 25.55 -10.96
C ALA A 169 -9.57 25.38 -9.45
N CYS A 170 -10.25 26.35 -8.83
CA CYS A 170 -10.79 26.28 -7.48
C CYS A 170 -12.20 26.90 -7.42
N ALA A 171 -13.00 26.52 -6.41
CA ALA A 171 -14.32 27.12 -6.17
C ALA A 171 -14.72 26.95 -4.69
N PRO A 172 -15.28 27.99 -4.03
CA PRO A 172 -15.82 27.88 -2.67
C PRO A 172 -16.81 26.72 -2.52
N GLY A 173 -16.67 25.93 -1.46
CA GLY A 173 -17.55 24.78 -1.19
C GLY A 173 -17.23 23.52 -2.01
N ASP A 174 -16.38 23.62 -3.05
CA ASP A 174 -15.99 22.47 -3.87
C ASP A 174 -14.49 22.14 -3.76
N ALA A 175 -13.62 23.07 -4.14
CA ALA A 175 -12.17 22.89 -4.18
C ALA A 175 -11.51 24.15 -3.64
N CYS A 176 -10.98 24.08 -2.42
CA CYS A 176 -10.41 25.22 -1.73
C CYS A 176 -9.27 24.75 -0.81
N LEU A 177 -8.11 25.40 -0.93
CA LEU A 177 -6.93 25.10 -0.11
C LEU A 177 -7.01 25.72 1.29
N VAL A 178 -7.67 26.87 1.42
CA VAL A 178 -7.64 27.73 2.61
C VAL A 178 -8.55 27.21 3.73
N VAL A 179 -9.60 26.45 3.39
CA VAL A 179 -10.52 25.89 4.38
C VAL A 179 -9.96 24.62 5.02
N ASN A 180 -10.27 24.38 6.30
CA ASN A 180 -9.93 23.14 6.99
C ASN A 180 -10.96 22.05 6.66
N SER A 181 -11.00 21.64 5.39
CA SER A 181 -11.87 20.56 4.91
C SER A 181 -11.05 19.65 4.01
N GLY A 182 -10.70 18.46 4.49
CA GLY A 182 -9.87 17.53 3.73
C GLY A 182 -10.41 17.23 2.32
N ARG A 183 -11.73 17.13 2.16
CA ARG A 183 -12.37 16.93 0.84
C ARG A 183 -12.10 18.09 -0.12
N GLN A 184 -12.20 19.34 0.34
CA GLN A 184 -11.99 20.52 -0.51
C GLN A 184 -10.49 20.73 -0.79
N ILE A 185 -9.64 20.45 0.20
CA ILE A 185 -8.17 20.50 0.05
C ILE A 185 -7.71 19.47 -0.96
N ASP A 186 -8.16 18.21 -0.84
CA ASP A 186 -7.79 17.13 -1.76
C ASP A 186 -8.25 17.43 -3.20
N ARG A 187 -9.49 17.90 -3.37
CA ARG A 187 -9.98 18.35 -4.69
C ARG A 187 -9.15 19.49 -5.24
N PHE A 188 -8.79 20.49 -4.42
CA PHE A 188 -7.94 21.59 -4.84
C PHE A 188 -6.56 21.09 -5.32
N LEU A 189 -5.87 20.29 -4.50
CA LEU A 189 -4.51 19.81 -4.82
C LEU A 189 -4.49 18.79 -5.96
N SER A 190 -5.59 18.04 -6.16
CA SER A 190 -5.74 17.17 -7.33
C SER A 190 -5.77 17.95 -8.65
N ARG A 191 -6.34 19.16 -8.64
CA ARG A 191 -6.47 20.07 -9.80
C ARG A 191 -5.25 20.99 -9.96
N ASN A 192 -4.56 21.31 -8.86
CA ASN A 192 -3.45 22.26 -8.82
C ASN A 192 -2.26 21.63 -8.06
N ARG A 193 -1.60 20.64 -8.67
CA ARG A 193 -0.54 19.84 -8.02
C ARG A 193 0.71 20.64 -7.70
N GLU A 194 0.96 21.71 -8.44
CA GLU A 194 2.08 22.63 -8.24
C GLU A 194 2.10 23.28 -6.84
N TYR A 195 0.96 23.31 -6.14
CA TYR A 195 0.86 23.83 -4.78
C TYR A 195 1.17 22.78 -3.70
N ALA A 196 1.17 21.49 -4.05
CA ALA A 196 1.25 20.42 -3.06
C ALA A 196 2.56 20.44 -2.26
N GLU A 197 3.70 20.68 -2.92
CA GLU A 197 4.98 20.71 -2.24
C GLU A 197 5.04 21.83 -1.19
N ALA A 198 4.55 23.02 -1.52
CA ALA A 198 4.50 24.16 -0.60
C ALA A 198 3.59 23.91 0.61
N CYS A 199 2.61 23.02 0.50
CA CYS A 199 1.70 22.66 1.59
C CYS A 199 2.29 21.64 2.58
N LEU A 200 3.48 21.08 2.33
CA LEU A 200 4.08 20.11 3.25
C LEU A 200 4.60 20.78 4.53
N ASP A 201 4.79 22.11 4.57
CA ASP A 201 5.19 22.86 5.77
C ASP A 201 4.00 23.54 6.47
N ASP A 202 2.76 23.19 6.07
CA ASP A 202 1.56 23.84 6.59
C ASP A 202 1.31 23.51 8.07
N PRO A 203 0.88 24.45 8.93
CA PRO A 203 0.60 24.16 10.34
C PRO A 203 -0.54 23.15 10.53
N PHE A 204 -1.50 23.09 9.61
CA PHE A 204 -2.62 22.16 9.68
C PHE A 204 -2.21 20.78 9.15
N TRP A 205 -2.15 19.80 10.06
CA TRP A 205 -1.71 18.43 9.78
C TRP A 205 -2.48 17.79 8.62
N GLU A 206 -3.79 18.01 8.51
CA GLU A 206 -4.61 17.38 7.46
C GLU A 206 -4.21 17.91 6.08
N ARG A 207 -3.84 19.20 5.98
CA ARG A 207 -3.33 19.78 4.74
C ARG A 207 -1.98 19.19 4.37
N ARG A 208 -1.07 18.99 5.32
CA ARG A 208 0.20 18.27 5.09
C ARG A 208 -0.06 16.83 4.63
N ALA A 209 -0.93 16.09 5.31
CA ALA A 209 -1.25 14.70 4.98
C ALA A 209 -1.81 14.56 3.56
N ILE A 210 -2.69 15.47 3.15
CA ILE A 210 -3.24 15.48 1.78
C ILE A 210 -2.18 15.94 0.78
N ALA A 211 -1.36 16.93 1.12
CA ALA A 211 -0.26 17.41 0.28
C ALA A 211 0.73 16.29 -0.08
N VAL A 212 1.05 15.40 0.87
CA VAL A 212 1.91 14.24 0.62
C VAL A 212 1.45 13.37 -0.56
N ARG A 213 0.13 13.25 -0.77
CA ARG A 213 -0.42 12.47 -1.89
C ARG A 213 -0.06 13.07 -3.26
N TRP A 214 0.01 14.40 -3.34
CA TRP A 214 0.11 15.14 -4.61
C TRP A 214 1.51 15.72 -4.86
N ALA A 215 2.32 15.89 -3.83
CA ALA A 215 3.69 16.38 -3.92
C ALA A 215 4.64 15.35 -4.56
N PRO A 216 5.80 15.78 -5.08
CA PRO A 216 6.89 14.88 -5.47
C PRO A 216 7.25 13.92 -4.33
N ALA A 217 7.54 12.65 -4.65
CA ALA A 217 7.75 11.62 -3.64
C ALA A 217 8.99 11.92 -2.77
N GLU A 218 10.00 12.52 -3.38
CA GLU A 218 11.26 12.94 -2.78
C GLU A 218 11.02 14.06 -1.77
N ALA A 219 10.14 15.01 -2.09
CA ALA A 219 9.75 16.07 -1.17
C ALA A 219 8.95 15.52 0.02
N ALA A 220 8.07 14.53 -0.19
CA ALA A 220 7.29 13.92 0.88
C ALA A 220 8.16 13.21 1.95
N VAL A 221 9.38 12.77 1.62
CA VAL A 221 10.32 12.14 2.57
C VAL A 221 10.64 13.07 3.74
N ARG A 222 10.59 14.39 3.58
CA ARG A 222 10.86 15.34 4.67
C ARG A 222 9.90 15.24 5.85
N LEU A 223 8.72 14.68 5.63
CA LEU A 223 7.68 14.47 6.65
C LEU A 223 7.73 13.08 7.28
N ILE A 224 8.81 12.32 7.08
CA ILE A 224 8.96 10.97 7.65
C ILE A 224 8.93 10.96 9.19
N ASP A 225 9.36 12.06 9.82
CA ASP A 225 9.35 12.27 11.27
C ASP A 225 8.30 13.32 11.70
N ASP A 226 7.26 13.56 10.88
CA ASP A 226 6.19 14.50 11.24
C ASP A 226 5.57 14.11 12.59
N PRO A 227 5.23 15.06 13.49
CA PRO A 227 4.63 14.75 14.78
C PRO A 227 3.30 14.00 14.66
N ASP A 228 2.53 14.24 13.59
CA ASP A 228 1.21 13.64 13.38
C ASP A 228 1.32 12.27 12.67
N GLU A 229 0.73 11.24 13.28
CA GLU A 229 0.77 9.88 12.73
C GLU A 229 0.01 9.73 11.42
N THR A 230 -1.03 10.54 11.19
CA THR A 230 -1.77 10.52 9.92
C THR A 230 -0.92 11.08 8.78
N VAL A 231 -0.09 12.10 9.04
CA VAL A 231 0.91 12.58 8.09
C VAL A 231 1.97 11.52 7.82
N ARG A 232 2.58 10.92 8.86
CA ARG A 232 3.58 9.85 8.68
C ARG A 232 3.01 8.65 7.92
N ARG A 233 1.75 8.29 8.17
CA ARG A 233 1.04 7.24 7.42
C ARG A 233 0.86 7.62 5.95
N ALA A 234 0.50 8.88 5.65
CA ALA A 234 0.43 9.36 4.28
C ALA A 234 1.81 9.24 3.59
N VAL A 235 2.90 9.59 4.28
CA VAL A 235 4.28 9.42 3.78
C VAL A 235 4.57 7.96 3.49
N ALA A 236 4.17 7.06 4.39
CA ALA A 236 4.30 5.60 4.23
C ALA A 236 3.57 5.06 3.00
N THR A 237 2.59 5.78 2.42
CA THR A 237 1.93 5.39 1.14
C THR A 237 2.67 5.84 -0.11
N ARG A 238 3.69 6.70 0.03
CA ARG A 238 4.45 7.27 -1.09
C ARG A 238 5.87 6.73 -1.14
N VAL A 239 6.59 6.73 -0.02
CA VAL A 239 8.03 6.41 0.03
C VAL A 239 8.33 4.94 -0.27
N THR A 240 9.57 4.65 -0.67
CA THR A 240 10.08 3.32 -1.01
C THR A 240 11.47 3.11 -0.41
N GLY A 241 12.02 1.89 -0.53
CA GLY A 241 13.39 1.60 -0.10
C GLY A 241 13.61 1.84 1.40
N ASP A 242 14.76 2.42 1.73
CA ASP A 242 15.18 2.64 3.12
C ASP A 242 14.26 3.58 3.90
N ALA A 243 13.65 4.56 3.23
CA ALA A 243 12.69 5.47 3.85
C ALA A 243 11.44 4.70 4.32
N LEU A 244 10.89 3.80 3.49
CA LEU A 244 9.76 2.96 3.89
C LEU A 244 10.15 1.99 5.02
N LEU A 245 11.37 1.46 4.95
CA LEU A 245 11.89 0.53 5.94
C LEU A 245 12.14 1.19 7.30
N ARG A 246 12.51 2.48 7.34
CA ARG A 246 12.60 3.25 8.59
C ARG A 246 11.25 3.32 9.31
N LEU A 247 10.17 3.54 8.56
CA LEU A 247 8.79 3.58 9.09
C LEU A 247 8.30 2.21 9.60
N ALA A 248 9.01 1.11 9.32
CA ALA A 248 8.70 -0.20 9.90
C ALA A 248 8.85 -0.22 11.44
N ARG A 249 9.51 0.79 12.03
CA ARG A 249 9.66 0.98 13.48
C ARG A 249 8.87 2.16 14.01
N ASP A 250 7.92 2.70 13.24
CA ASP A 250 7.08 3.82 13.69
C ASP A 250 6.33 3.43 14.97
N PRO A 251 6.19 4.32 15.96
CA PRO A 251 5.41 4.02 17.16
C PRO A 251 3.93 3.73 16.85
N ASP A 252 3.36 4.34 15.82
CA ASP A 252 1.97 4.14 15.44
C ASP A 252 1.76 2.84 14.64
N ARG A 253 0.76 2.06 15.03
CA ARG A 253 0.46 0.78 14.38
C ARG A 253 -0.07 0.95 12.96
N GLU A 254 -0.83 2.00 12.66
CA GLU A 254 -1.45 2.20 11.35
C GLU A 254 -0.39 2.56 10.30
N VAL A 255 0.64 3.31 10.72
CA VAL A 255 1.86 3.52 9.92
C VAL A 255 2.53 2.17 9.62
N ARG A 256 2.78 1.34 10.65
CA ARG A 256 3.43 0.03 10.45
C ARG A 256 2.59 -0.95 9.60
N VAL A 257 1.26 -0.95 9.73
CA VAL A 257 0.35 -1.72 8.85
C VAL A 257 0.47 -1.25 7.41
N THR A 258 0.52 0.07 7.18
CA THR A 258 0.73 0.65 5.85
C THR A 258 2.08 0.22 5.27
N VAL A 259 3.14 0.23 6.08
CA VAL A 259 4.47 -0.28 5.70
C VAL A 259 4.41 -1.76 5.34
N ALA A 260 3.80 -2.60 6.18
CA ALA A 260 3.62 -4.04 5.93
C ALA A 260 2.80 -4.32 4.65
N SER A 261 1.90 -3.42 4.26
CA SER A 261 1.14 -3.54 3.01
C SER A 261 1.95 -3.22 1.76
N ARG A 262 3.05 -2.46 1.88
CA ARG A 262 3.84 -1.95 0.75
C ARG A 262 5.25 -2.53 0.64
N LEU A 263 5.84 -3.01 1.73
CA LEU A 263 7.19 -3.57 1.71
C LEU A 263 7.31 -4.70 0.68
N PRO A 264 8.43 -4.82 -0.04
CA PRO A 264 8.71 -5.99 -0.87
C PRO A 264 8.61 -7.29 -0.06
N PRO A 265 8.07 -8.39 -0.61
CA PRO A 265 7.91 -9.65 0.12
C PRO A 265 9.19 -10.18 0.76
N GLU A 266 10.35 -9.86 0.19
CA GLU A 266 11.69 -10.23 0.67
C GLU A 266 11.99 -9.61 2.05
N LEU A 267 11.46 -8.42 2.32
CA LEU A 267 11.71 -7.66 3.54
C LEU A 267 10.64 -7.84 4.62
N LEU A 268 9.54 -8.55 4.34
CA LEU A 268 8.44 -8.75 5.28
C LEU A 268 8.84 -9.55 6.53
N ASP A 269 9.91 -10.35 6.45
CA ASP A 269 10.43 -11.10 7.61
C ASP A 269 10.79 -10.16 8.78
N ARG A 270 11.11 -8.89 8.50
CA ARG A 270 11.42 -7.89 9.53
C ARG A 270 10.22 -7.50 10.41
N LEU A 271 8.99 -7.74 9.92
CA LEU A 271 7.73 -7.39 10.61
C LEU A 271 6.99 -8.63 11.14
N MET A 272 7.54 -9.83 10.96
CA MET A 272 6.90 -11.07 11.45
C MET A 272 6.75 -11.10 12.97
N GLY A 273 7.65 -10.43 13.70
CA GLY A 273 7.63 -10.33 15.16
C GLY A 273 7.08 -9.00 15.67
N ASP A 274 6.32 -8.25 14.87
CA ASP A 274 5.72 -6.99 15.33
C ASP A 274 4.84 -7.24 16.56
N ALA A 275 4.82 -6.30 17.49
CA ALA A 275 4.00 -6.40 18.70
C ALA A 275 2.50 -6.41 18.36
N ASP A 276 2.09 -5.70 17.31
CA ASP A 276 0.70 -5.55 16.92
C ASP A 276 0.26 -6.67 15.96
N TYR A 277 -0.83 -7.36 16.29
CA TYR A 277 -1.34 -8.47 15.48
C TYR A 277 -1.82 -8.02 14.09
N ALA A 278 -2.27 -6.77 13.90
CA ALA A 278 -2.72 -6.27 12.60
C ALA A 278 -1.55 -6.13 11.63
N VAL A 279 -0.37 -5.77 12.14
CA VAL A 279 0.87 -5.76 11.34
C VAL A 279 1.26 -7.20 10.96
N ARG A 280 1.28 -8.12 11.94
CA ARG A 280 1.58 -9.54 11.67
C ARG A 280 0.57 -10.19 10.73
N LEU A 281 -0.72 -9.83 10.82
CA LEU A 281 -1.76 -10.28 9.90
C LEU A 281 -1.49 -9.78 8.48
N GLN A 282 -1.09 -8.52 8.33
CA GLN A 282 -0.74 -7.97 7.02
C GLN A 282 0.51 -8.62 6.42
N VAL A 283 1.49 -8.99 7.27
CA VAL A 283 2.61 -9.84 6.87
C VAL A 283 2.12 -11.21 6.42
N ALA A 284 1.29 -11.89 7.23
CA ALA A 284 0.76 -13.22 6.94
C ALA A 284 -0.08 -13.27 5.66
N ARG A 285 -0.71 -12.18 5.23
CA ARG A 285 -1.42 -12.06 3.94
C ARG A 285 -0.51 -11.98 2.72
N ARG A 286 0.71 -11.49 2.89
CA ARG A 286 1.64 -11.17 1.78
C ARG A 286 2.89 -12.04 1.74
N LEU A 287 3.22 -12.71 2.85
CA LEU A 287 4.43 -13.52 2.95
C LEU A 287 4.39 -14.67 1.92
N PRO A 288 5.48 -14.97 1.20
CA PRO A 288 5.51 -16.10 0.26
C PRO A 288 5.29 -17.43 0.98
N HIS A 289 4.67 -18.40 0.27
CA HIS A 289 4.30 -19.69 0.87
C HIS A 289 5.47 -20.42 1.53
N GLY A 290 6.69 -20.32 1.00
CA GLY A 290 7.88 -20.96 1.59
C GLY A 290 8.31 -20.40 2.95
N ARG A 291 7.87 -19.18 3.30
CA ARG A 291 8.19 -18.51 4.58
C ARG A 291 7.01 -18.48 5.55
N LEU A 292 5.77 -18.57 5.03
CA LEU A 292 4.53 -18.57 5.81
C LEU A 292 4.48 -19.61 6.96
N PRO A 293 5.04 -20.84 6.84
CA PRO A 293 5.07 -21.80 7.96
C PRO A 293 5.67 -21.28 9.25
N ARG A 294 6.53 -20.26 9.19
CA ARG A 294 7.13 -19.63 10.38
C ARG A 294 6.11 -18.87 11.24
N MET A 295 4.95 -18.51 10.67
CA MET A 295 3.85 -17.84 11.38
C MET A 295 2.75 -18.80 11.86
N ALA A 296 2.92 -20.11 11.67
CA ALA A 296 1.92 -21.12 12.06
C ALA A 296 1.59 -21.13 13.56
N LYS A 297 2.54 -20.68 14.39
CA LYS A 297 2.40 -20.58 15.85
C LYS A 297 2.24 -19.15 16.34
N ASP A 298 1.72 -18.24 15.51
CA ASP A 298 1.45 -16.87 15.96
C ASP A 298 0.53 -16.89 17.19
N PRO A 299 0.78 -16.07 18.24
CA PRO A 299 -0.10 -16.02 19.39
C PRO A 299 -1.54 -15.60 19.03
N ASP A 300 -1.71 -14.79 17.99
CA ASP A 300 -3.02 -14.29 17.58
C ASP A 300 -3.77 -15.27 16.66
N LEU A 301 -5.03 -15.53 17.02
CA LEU A 301 -5.90 -16.45 16.30
C LEU A 301 -6.25 -15.97 14.89
N VAL A 302 -6.40 -14.66 14.66
CA VAL A 302 -6.72 -14.12 13.34
C VAL A 302 -5.53 -14.32 12.39
N VAL A 303 -4.31 -14.17 12.89
CA VAL A 303 -3.08 -14.46 12.13
C VAL A 303 -2.98 -15.94 11.79
N ARG A 304 -3.18 -16.85 12.77
CA ARG A 304 -3.12 -18.30 12.50
C ARG A 304 -4.22 -18.76 11.54
N LYS A 305 -5.42 -18.19 11.60
CA LYS A 305 -6.49 -18.43 10.60
C LYS A 305 -6.05 -18.02 9.19
N GLU A 306 -5.42 -16.86 9.05
CA GLU A 306 -4.88 -16.41 7.76
C GLU A 306 -3.79 -17.36 7.24
N VAL A 307 -2.90 -17.81 8.13
CA VAL A 307 -1.86 -18.78 7.80
C VAL A 307 -2.49 -20.10 7.31
N ALA A 308 -3.48 -20.64 8.02
CA ALA A 308 -4.18 -21.86 7.61
C ALA A 308 -4.89 -21.72 6.25
N ARG A 309 -5.45 -20.55 5.93
CA ARG A 309 -6.05 -20.28 4.61
C ARG A 309 -5.03 -20.21 3.48
N ARG A 310 -3.82 -19.72 3.75
CA ARG A 310 -2.81 -19.47 2.72
C ARG A 310 -1.75 -20.57 2.60
N LEU A 311 -1.55 -21.41 3.60
CA LEU A 311 -0.59 -22.51 3.50
C LEU A 311 -0.97 -23.46 2.35
N PRO A 312 0.02 -23.96 1.58
CA PRO A 312 -0.23 -24.97 0.57
C PRO A 312 -0.60 -26.31 1.22
N PRO A 313 -1.36 -27.18 0.52
CA PRO A 313 -1.87 -28.45 1.07
C PRO A 313 -0.81 -29.29 1.80
N PHE A 314 0.35 -29.51 1.17
CA PHE A 314 1.46 -30.31 1.73
C PHE A 314 2.09 -29.73 3.02
N ALA A 315 1.74 -28.50 3.40
CA ALA A 315 2.25 -27.85 4.60
C ALA A 315 1.21 -27.70 5.72
N LEU A 316 -0.05 -28.07 5.47
CA LEU A 316 -1.16 -27.86 6.41
C LEU A 316 -1.11 -28.79 7.62
N SER A 317 -0.41 -29.93 7.55
CA SER A 317 -0.13 -30.80 8.69
C SER A 317 0.53 -30.05 9.87
N ARG A 318 1.21 -28.92 9.62
CA ARG A 318 1.74 -28.04 10.67
C ARG A 318 0.65 -27.36 11.53
N MET A 319 -0.57 -27.25 11.01
CA MET A 319 -1.73 -26.66 11.68
C MET A 319 -2.66 -27.73 12.28
N ALA A 320 -2.37 -29.02 12.11
CA ALA A 320 -3.23 -30.14 12.53
C ALA A 320 -3.49 -30.19 14.04
N HIS A 321 -2.59 -29.58 14.84
CA HIS A 321 -2.68 -29.57 16.30
C HIS A 321 -2.90 -28.16 16.85
N ASP A 322 -3.46 -27.24 16.05
CA ASP A 322 -3.82 -25.92 16.57
C ASP A 322 -4.84 -26.08 17.72
N PRO A 323 -4.69 -25.33 18.84
CA PRO A 323 -5.65 -25.40 19.94
C PRO A 323 -7.07 -25.02 19.49
N ASP A 324 -7.21 -24.17 18.48
CA ASP A 324 -8.50 -23.72 17.98
C ASP A 324 -9.09 -24.69 16.92
N PRO A 325 -10.29 -25.26 17.15
CA PRO A 325 -10.90 -26.21 16.21
C PRO A 325 -11.29 -25.57 14.87
N GLU A 326 -11.55 -24.27 14.81
CA GLU A 326 -11.84 -23.58 13.54
C GLU A 326 -10.60 -23.54 12.65
N ILE A 327 -9.43 -23.32 13.24
CA ILE A 327 -8.15 -23.38 12.50
C ILE A 327 -7.87 -24.80 12.01
N ARG A 328 -8.07 -25.82 12.87
CA ARG A 328 -7.91 -27.23 12.47
C ARG A 328 -8.87 -27.61 11.34
N ALA A 329 -10.11 -27.14 11.38
CA ALA A 329 -11.10 -27.37 10.33
C ALA A 329 -10.72 -26.69 9.00
N ILE A 330 -10.25 -25.44 9.04
CA ILE A 330 -9.73 -24.73 7.83
C ILE A 330 -8.57 -25.51 7.21
N ALA A 331 -7.69 -26.06 8.04
CA ALA A 331 -6.56 -26.85 7.58
C ALA A 331 -7.03 -28.19 6.98
N ALA A 332 -7.84 -28.96 7.71
CA ALA A 332 -8.36 -30.26 7.30
C ALA A 332 -9.10 -30.21 5.95
N ALA A 333 -9.87 -29.14 5.70
CA ALA A 333 -10.60 -28.94 4.45
C ALA A 333 -9.71 -28.82 3.19
N ARG A 334 -8.40 -28.65 3.36
CA ARG A 334 -7.43 -28.39 2.27
C ARG A 334 -6.18 -29.27 2.35
N MET A 335 -6.11 -30.16 3.33
CA MET A 335 -4.99 -31.08 3.52
C MET A 335 -4.88 -32.07 2.35
N LEU A 336 -3.70 -32.68 2.23
CA LEU A 336 -3.55 -33.87 1.38
C LEU A 336 -4.39 -35.02 1.94
N PRO A 337 -4.81 -35.99 1.10
CA PRO A 337 -5.72 -37.05 1.54
C PRO A 337 -5.24 -37.80 2.78
N ASP A 338 -3.97 -38.21 2.82
CA ASP A 338 -3.43 -38.97 3.97
C ASP A 338 -3.40 -38.15 5.27
N ASP A 339 -3.05 -36.86 5.18
CA ASP A 339 -3.09 -35.94 6.32
C ASP A 339 -4.54 -35.72 6.80
N ALA A 340 -5.48 -35.57 5.86
CA ALA A 340 -6.89 -35.41 6.15
C ALA A 340 -7.51 -36.66 6.79
N ALA A 341 -7.05 -37.86 6.42
CA ALA A 341 -7.48 -39.11 7.04
C ALA A 341 -7.21 -39.10 8.56
N GLY A 342 -6.05 -38.57 8.98
CA GLY A 342 -5.72 -38.41 10.40
C GLY A 342 -6.67 -37.45 11.14
N MET A 343 -7.21 -36.45 10.45
CA MET A 343 -8.15 -35.48 11.03
C MET A 343 -9.57 -36.04 11.24
N LEU A 344 -9.89 -37.22 10.69
CA LEU A 344 -11.19 -37.89 10.92
C LEU A 344 -11.35 -38.37 12.36
N ALA A 345 -10.28 -38.43 13.16
CA ALA A 345 -10.33 -38.75 14.58
C ALA A 345 -10.38 -37.52 15.50
N ASP A 346 -10.49 -36.30 14.94
CA ASP A 346 -10.49 -35.07 15.75
C ASP A 346 -11.69 -35.04 16.71
N PRO A 347 -11.50 -34.60 17.98
CA PRO A 347 -12.61 -34.49 18.93
C PRO A 347 -13.71 -33.53 18.47
N ALA A 348 -13.37 -32.47 17.73
CA ALA A 348 -14.34 -31.52 17.21
C ALA A 348 -14.98 -32.06 15.92
N PHE A 349 -16.30 -32.26 15.95
CA PHE A 349 -17.03 -32.76 14.78
C PHE A 349 -16.89 -31.82 13.56
N THR A 350 -16.73 -30.51 13.75
CA THR A 350 -16.51 -29.55 12.66
C THR A 350 -15.21 -29.83 11.90
N VAL A 351 -14.18 -30.33 12.58
CA VAL A 351 -12.91 -30.73 11.96
C VAL A 351 -13.07 -32.03 11.19
N ARG A 352 -13.77 -33.03 11.78
CA ARG A 352 -14.11 -34.28 11.09
C ARG A 352 -14.91 -34.01 9.81
N ALA A 353 -15.93 -33.14 9.89
CA ALA A 353 -16.74 -32.72 8.76
C ALA A 353 -15.90 -32.11 7.63
N ALA A 354 -14.94 -31.23 7.99
CA ALA A 354 -14.03 -30.62 7.04
C ALA A 354 -13.09 -31.64 6.38
N ALA A 355 -12.62 -32.64 7.13
CA ALA A 355 -11.70 -33.67 6.66
C ALA A 355 -12.34 -34.64 5.65
N ILE A 356 -13.64 -34.94 5.78
CA ILE A 356 -14.38 -35.87 4.89
C ILE A 356 -14.23 -35.51 3.40
N ALA A 357 -14.13 -34.23 3.09
CA ALA A 357 -13.99 -33.76 1.71
C ALA A 357 -12.67 -34.22 1.06
N GLN A 358 -11.59 -34.25 1.85
CA GLN A 358 -10.23 -34.53 1.36
C GLN A 358 -9.77 -35.96 1.60
N ALA A 359 -10.28 -36.61 2.66
CA ALA A 359 -9.83 -37.94 3.05
C ALA A 359 -10.16 -39.03 2.00
N PRO A 360 -9.34 -40.08 1.90
CA PRO A 360 -9.62 -41.26 1.09
C PRO A 360 -10.96 -41.90 1.45
N LEU A 361 -11.68 -42.42 0.44
CA LEU A 361 -13.03 -42.97 0.63
C LEU A 361 -13.07 -44.16 1.60
N ASP A 362 -12.03 -44.98 1.62
CA ASP A 362 -11.88 -46.09 2.55
C ASP A 362 -11.76 -45.62 4.00
N ALA A 363 -11.04 -44.53 4.24
CA ALA A 363 -10.98 -43.89 5.57
C ALA A 363 -12.32 -43.27 5.97
N VAL A 364 -13.01 -42.62 5.03
CA VAL A 364 -14.33 -42.00 5.28
C VAL A 364 -15.40 -43.03 5.67
N ARG A 365 -15.32 -44.28 5.16
CA ARG A 365 -16.27 -45.35 5.54
C ARG A 365 -16.30 -45.64 7.03
N ALA A 366 -15.21 -45.40 7.76
CA ALA A 366 -15.17 -45.57 9.21
C ALA A 366 -16.10 -44.59 9.96
N LEU A 367 -16.49 -43.48 9.34
CA LEU A 367 -17.39 -42.47 9.93
C LEU A 367 -18.88 -42.77 9.73
N LEU A 368 -19.24 -43.88 9.08
CA LEU A 368 -20.66 -44.28 8.94
C LEU A 368 -21.32 -44.58 10.29
N ASP A 369 -20.51 -44.92 11.30
CA ASP A 369 -20.94 -45.15 12.68
C ASP A 369 -20.47 -44.03 13.64
N ASP A 370 -20.09 -42.85 13.13
CA ASP A 370 -19.69 -41.71 13.97
C ASP A 370 -20.79 -41.35 14.98
N PRO A 371 -20.47 -41.00 16.23
CA PRO A 371 -21.47 -40.59 17.21
C PRO A 371 -22.35 -39.42 16.74
N GLU A 372 -21.79 -38.50 15.95
CA GLU A 372 -22.50 -37.31 15.46
C GLU A 372 -23.34 -37.64 14.21
N PRO A 373 -24.68 -37.47 14.25
CA PRO A 373 -25.56 -37.77 13.12
C PRO A 373 -25.19 -37.04 11.82
N ASP A 374 -24.81 -35.77 11.92
CA ASP A 374 -24.43 -34.96 10.76
C ASP A 374 -23.16 -35.50 10.08
N ILE A 375 -22.24 -36.08 10.86
CA ILE A 375 -21.02 -36.69 10.33
C ILE A 375 -21.35 -38.00 9.61
N ARG A 376 -22.23 -38.84 10.16
CA ARG A 376 -22.70 -40.05 9.48
C ARG A 376 -23.35 -39.72 8.14
N LEU A 377 -24.19 -38.68 8.10
CA LEU A 377 -24.84 -38.21 6.87
C LEU A 377 -23.81 -37.76 5.84
N LEU A 378 -22.87 -36.89 6.23
CA LEU A 378 -21.81 -36.41 5.33
C LEU A 378 -20.92 -37.54 4.80
N ALA A 379 -20.58 -38.51 5.65
CA ALA A 379 -19.80 -39.68 5.25
C ALA A 379 -20.57 -40.55 4.24
N ALA A 380 -21.86 -40.80 4.48
CA ALA A 380 -22.71 -41.56 3.57
C ALA A 380 -22.85 -40.86 2.21
N GLU A 381 -23.10 -39.55 2.20
CA GLU A 381 -23.17 -38.74 0.98
C GLU A 381 -21.84 -38.77 0.19
N ARG A 382 -20.71 -38.68 0.90
CA ARG A 382 -19.38 -38.74 0.28
C ARG A 382 -19.10 -40.11 -0.34
N CYS A 383 -19.52 -41.19 0.31
CA CYS A 383 -19.37 -42.57 -0.17
C CYS A 383 -20.29 -42.90 -1.36
N ALA A 384 -21.48 -42.31 -1.41
CA ALA A 384 -22.44 -42.51 -2.50
C ALA A 384 -22.06 -41.72 -3.78
N ARG A 385 -21.21 -40.71 -3.67
CA ARG A 385 -20.81 -39.86 -4.81
C ARG A 385 -19.90 -40.63 -5.76
N PRO A 386 -20.22 -40.70 -7.07
CA PRO A 386 -19.33 -41.30 -8.06
C PRO A 386 -18.02 -40.50 -8.17
N PRO A 387 -16.89 -41.13 -8.54
CA PRO A 387 -15.64 -40.42 -8.77
C PRO A 387 -15.82 -39.37 -9.86
N GLU A 388 -15.32 -38.14 -9.63
CA GLU A 388 -15.30 -37.10 -10.66
C GLU A 388 -14.34 -37.54 -11.78
N SER A 389 -14.87 -37.60 -13.01
CA SER A 389 -14.23 -38.10 -14.23
C SER A 389 -13.23 -37.14 -14.86
#